data_AF-A0A8C6T8F1-F1
#
_entry.id   AF-A0A8C6T8F1-F1
#
_cell.length_a   1.000
_cell.length_b   1.000
_cell.length_c   1.000
_cell.angle_alpha   90.00
_cell.angle_beta   90.00
_cell.angle_gamma   90.00
#
_symmetry.space_group_name_H-M   'P 1'
#
loop_
_entity.id
_entity.type
_entity.pdbx_description
1 polymer ?
#
loop_
_entity_poly.entity_id
_entity_poly.type
_entity_poly.pdbx_seq_one_letter_code
_entity_poly.pdbx_strand_id
1 'polypeptide(L)'
;AVSAEHCTCPEPLSDALNASAGNGSEAQNATVRFTATPEGTALAYGSLLFMALLPIFFGALRSVRCSKSKKGGEMPETITSRDAARFPIIASCTLFGLYLFFKLFSQEYINLLLSLYFFVLESLLCRILSARLDPDVERLRHHLTNSNNVVFAEILNYEFDTKSLICLVLSSVVGVWYLLKKHWIANNLFGLAFALNGVELLHLNNVSTGCILLGGLFVYDVFWVFGTNVMVTVAKSFEAPIKLVFPQDLLEKGLGASNFAMLGLGDIVIPGIFIALLLRFDVSLKKNTRTYFYSSFVAYIFGLVLTIFIMHTFKHAQPALLYLVPACVGFPVLVALLKGEVTEMFSQSKEGLGIVI
;
A
#
# COMPACT_ATOMS: atom_id res chain seq x y z
N ALA A 1 4.03 64.73 -44.81
CA ALA A 1 5.15 65.13 -43.93
C ALA A 1 4.64 66.21 -42.98
N VAL A 2 4.71 65.91 -41.67
CA VAL A 2 4.73 66.80 -40.48
C VAL A 2 3.97 68.14 -40.56
N SER A 3 2.95 68.29 -39.70
CA SER A 3 2.81 69.39 -38.72
C SER A 3 1.39 69.47 -38.13
N ALA A 4 1.28 69.39 -36.80
CA ALA A 4 0.36 70.21 -35.99
C ALA A 4 0.54 69.89 -34.49
N GLU A 5 1.05 70.87 -33.75
CA GLU A 5 1.05 70.95 -32.28
C GLU A 5 -0.16 71.76 -31.78
N HIS A 6 -0.74 71.30 -30.66
CA HIS A 6 -1.31 72.02 -29.50
C HIS A 6 -2.48 73.05 -29.61
N CYS A 7 -3.59 72.80 -28.88
CA CYS A 7 -4.07 73.64 -27.73
C CYS A 7 -5.36 73.15 -27.03
N THR A 8 -5.24 72.87 -25.70
CA THR A 8 -6.05 73.23 -24.51
C THR A 8 -7.52 72.76 -24.21
N CYS A 9 -7.65 71.90 -23.17
CA CYS A 9 -8.45 71.84 -21.89
C CYS A 9 -9.94 72.34 -21.78
N PRO A 10 -10.77 71.94 -20.77
CA PRO A 10 -10.47 71.35 -19.43
C PRO A 10 -11.37 70.17 -18.90
N GLU A 11 -11.02 69.63 -17.73
CA GLU A 11 -11.71 68.58 -16.93
C GLU A 11 -13.08 69.00 -16.33
N PRO A 12 -13.82 68.10 -15.64
CA PRO A 12 -13.61 68.01 -14.18
C PRO A 12 -13.72 66.60 -13.54
N LEU A 13 -12.92 66.45 -12.48
CA LEU A 13 -13.16 65.78 -11.19
C LEU A 13 -13.47 64.27 -11.15
N SER A 14 -12.46 63.50 -10.75
CA SER A 14 -12.65 62.44 -9.75
C SER A 14 -11.62 62.63 -8.63
N ASP A 15 -12.13 62.96 -7.45
CA ASP A 15 -11.39 63.18 -6.22
C ASP A 15 -10.48 62.02 -5.82
N ALA A 16 -9.21 62.40 -5.60
CA ALA A 16 -8.44 62.17 -4.38
C ALA A 16 -8.25 60.73 -3.84
N LEU A 17 -7.00 60.28 -4.03
CA LEU A 17 -6.04 59.97 -2.94
C LEU A 17 -6.36 58.82 -1.97
N ASN A 18 -5.65 57.70 -2.14
CA ASN A 18 -4.50 57.29 -1.32
C ASN A 18 -4.39 55.75 -1.22
N ALA A 19 -3.36 55.18 -1.85
CA ALA A 19 -2.59 54.09 -1.24
C ALA A 19 -1.24 53.95 -1.97
N SER A 20 -0.19 54.10 -1.18
CA SER A 20 1.21 54.13 -1.58
C SER A 20 1.73 52.74 -1.98
N ALA A 21 2.50 52.73 -3.06
CA ALA A 21 3.66 51.91 -3.42
C ALA A 21 3.98 50.62 -2.64
N GLY A 22 4.17 49.53 -3.40
CA GLY A 22 4.91 48.34 -2.98
C GLY A 22 5.05 47.31 -4.11
N ASN A 23 6.12 47.43 -4.90
CA ASN A 23 6.52 46.54 -6.00
C ASN A 23 6.53 45.04 -5.65
N GLY A 24 6.11 44.21 -6.60
CA GLY A 24 6.31 42.75 -6.56
C GLY A 24 5.61 42.01 -7.69
N SER A 25 6.14 42.16 -8.91
CA SER A 25 5.91 41.34 -10.11
C SER A 25 5.28 39.94 -9.90
N GLU A 26 3.97 39.82 -10.11
CA GLU A 26 3.30 38.56 -10.45
C GLU A 26 3.40 38.33 -11.96
N ALA A 27 4.53 37.77 -12.39
CA ALA A 27 4.60 37.13 -13.70
C ALA A 27 3.83 35.81 -13.63
N GLN A 28 2.57 35.85 -14.07
CA GLN A 28 1.75 34.68 -14.37
C GLN A 28 2.41 33.85 -15.49
N ASN A 29 3.34 32.97 -15.12
CA ASN A 29 3.69 31.81 -15.94
C ASN A 29 2.63 30.73 -15.71
N ALA A 30 1.51 30.87 -16.41
CA ALA A 30 0.54 29.80 -16.60
C ALA A 30 1.18 28.74 -17.53
N THR A 31 2.05 27.89 -16.98
CA THR A 31 2.40 26.62 -17.62
C THR A 31 1.12 25.82 -17.68
N VAL A 32 0.58 25.63 -18.89
CA VAL A 32 -0.59 24.80 -19.18
C VAL A 32 -0.38 23.44 -18.51
N ARG A 33 -1.04 23.21 -17.37
CA ARG A 33 -1.23 21.88 -16.82
C ARG A 33 -2.10 21.16 -17.83
N PHE A 34 -1.49 20.40 -18.72
CA PHE A 34 -2.20 19.40 -19.50
C PHE A 34 -2.91 18.48 -18.50
N THR A 35 -4.22 18.66 -18.39
CA THR A 35 -5.11 17.77 -17.66
C THR A 35 -5.14 16.48 -18.44
N ALA A 36 -4.66 15.39 -17.84
CA ALA A 36 -4.69 14.06 -18.41
C ALA A 36 -6.03 13.79 -19.10
N THR A 37 -6.00 13.27 -20.33
CA THR A 37 -7.19 12.75 -21.01
C THR A 37 -7.98 11.83 -20.06
N PRO A 38 -9.33 11.84 -20.17
CA PRO A 38 -10.17 10.95 -19.38
C PRO A 38 -9.80 9.47 -19.61
N GLU A 39 -9.36 9.13 -20.83
CA GLU A 39 -8.86 7.80 -21.19
C GLU A 39 -7.55 7.44 -20.47
N GLY A 40 -6.57 8.34 -20.45
CA GLY A 40 -5.30 8.13 -19.73
C GLY A 40 -5.49 8.00 -18.22
N THR A 41 -6.42 8.79 -17.65
CA THR A 41 -6.80 8.71 -16.24
C THR A 41 -7.47 7.36 -15.91
N ALA A 42 -8.40 6.91 -16.75
CA ALA A 42 -9.06 5.60 -16.58
C ALA A 42 -8.07 4.44 -16.69
N LEU A 43 -7.14 4.49 -17.66
CA LEU A 43 -6.07 3.49 -17.81
C LEU A 43 -5.17 3.44 -16.57
N ALA A 44 -4.81 4.60 -16.02
CA ALA A 44 -3.96 4.66 -14.83
C ALA A 44 -4.65 4.02 -13.61
N TYR A 45 -5.91 4.36 -13.36
CA TYR A 45 -6.67 3.75 -12.26
C TYR A 45 -6.93 2.26 -12.48
N GLY A 46 -7.22 1.83 -13.71
CA GLY A 46 -7.36 0.42 -14.05
C GLY A 46 -6.07 -0.39 -13.84
N SER A 47 -4.93 0.21 -14.18
CA SER A 47 -3.61 -0.38 -13.95
C SER A 47 -3.28 -0.50 -12.45
N LEU A 48 -3.58 0.54 -11.67
CA LEU A 48 -3.42 0.51 -10.20
C LEU A 48 -4.32 -0.53 -9.55
N LEU A 49 -5.58 -0.64 -10.00
CA LEU A 49 -6.50 -1.67 -9.53
C LEU A 49 -5.92 -3.06 -9.79
N PHE A 50 -5.48 -3.35 -11.01
CA PHE A 50 -4.89 -4.65 -11.35
C PHE A 50 -3.63 -4.94 -10.50
N MET A 51 -2.73 -3.96 -10.36
CA MET A 51 -1.53 -4.10 -9.52
C MET A 51 -1.87 -4.36 -8.06
N ALA A 52 -2.94 -3.78 -7.50
CA ALA A 52 -3.36 -4.02 -6.13
C ALA A 52 -3.94 -5.43 -5.90
N LEU A 53 -4.60 -6.01 -6.90
CA LEU A 53 -5.22 -7.33 -6.80
C LEU A 53 -4.20 -8.48 -6.74
N LEU A 54 -3.06 -8.35 -7.44
CA LEU A 54 -2.02 -9.37 -7.49
C LEU A 54 -1.47 -9.74 -6.10
N PRO A 55 -0.93 -8.82 -5.28
CA PRO A 55 -0.37 -9.15 -3.97
C PRO A 55 -1.44 -9.64 -3.00
N ILE A 56 -2.69 -9.17 -3.10
CA ILE A 56 -3.79 -9.66 -2.26
C ILE A 56 -4.08 -11.13 -2.59
N PHE A 57 -4.26 -11.46 -3.87
CA PHE A 57 -4.60 -12.82 -4.30
C PHE A 57 -3.46 -13.80 -4.02
N PHE A 58 -2.24 -13.50 -4.46
CA PHE A 58 -1.08 -14.37 -4.24
C PHE A 58 -0.68 -14.42 -2.77
N GLY A 59 -0.70 -13.29 -2.06
CA GLY A 59 -0.41 -13.22 -0.63
C GLY A 59 -1.40 -14.05 0.19
N ALA A 60 -2.70 -13.96 -0.09
CA ALA A 60 -3.72 -14.76 0.58
C ALA A 60 -3.46 -16.27 0.38
N LEU A 61 -3.23 -16.71 -0.86
CA LEU A 61 -2.93 -18.11 -1.16
C LEU A 61 -1.66 -18.62 -0.48
N ARG A 62 -0.59 -17.81 -0.48
CA ARG A 62 0.68 -18.16 0.16
C ARG A 62 0.56 -18.22 1.67
N SER A 63 -0.21 -17.32 2.27
CA SER A 63 -0.41 -17.33 3.72
C SER A 63 -1.13 -18.59 4.22
N VAL A 64 -2.06 -19.15 3.42
CA VAL A 64 -2.69 -20.45 3.72
C VAL A 64 -1.69 -21.61 3.58
N ARG A 65 -0.83 -21.59 2.55
CA ARG A 65 0.20 -22.63 2.37
C ARG A 65 1.20 -22.61 3.53
N CYS A 66 1.62 -21.43 3.98
CA CYS A 66 2.49 -21.25 5.14
C CYS A 66 1.87 -21.83 6.41
N SER A 67 0.57 -21.55 6.64
CA SER A 67 -0.18 -22.12 7.75
C SER A 67 -0.28 -23.65 7.69
N LYS A 68 -0.42 -24.26 6.50
CA LYS A 68 -0.44 -25.73 6.34
C LYS A 68 0.94 -26.39 6.50
N SER A 69 2.01 -25.72 6.11
CA SER A 69 3.38 -26.24 6.16
C SER A 69 3.93 -26.25 7.59
N LYS A 70 3.54 -25.30 8.42
CA LYS A 70 3.98 -25.17 9.82
C LYS A 70 3.28 -26.14 10.80
N LYS A 71 3.02 -27.38 10.37
CA LYS A 71 2.51 -28.44 11.26
C LYS A 71 3.49 -28.86 12.39
N GLY A 72 4.69 -28.26 12.46
CA GLY A 72 5.65 -28.42 13.56
C GLY A 72 6.08 -27.09 14.17
N GLY A 73 5.58 -26.78 15.36
CA GLY A 73 6.30 -26.02 16.41
C GLY A 73 6.38 -24.49 16.34
N GLU A 74 6.54 -23.85 15.17
CA GLU A 74 6.76 -22.39 15.12
C GLU A 74 5.48 -21.60 14.83
N MET A 75 4.86 -21.06 15.87
CA MET A 75 3.72 -20.15 15.75
C MET A 75 4.08 -18.95 14.87
N PRO A 76 3.31 -18.64 13.81
CA PRO A 76 3.48 -17.40 13.07
C PRO A 76 3.28 -16.20 14.02
N GLU A 77 3.97 -15.09 13.78
CA GLU A 77 3.69 -13.84 14.49
C GLU A 77 2.25 -13.42 14.20
N THR A 78 1.40 -13.55 15.22
CA THR A 78 -0.02 -13.28 15.08
C THR A 78 -0.39 -11.99 15.80
N ILE A 79 -1.14 -11.15 15.12
CA ILE A 79 -1.64 -9.89 15.68
C ILE A 79 -2.84 -10.20 16.56
N THR A 80 -2.76 -9.84 17.83
CA THR A 80 -3.87 -9.99 18.78
C THR A 80 -4.84 -8.81 18.70
N SER A 81 -6.07 -8.95 19.24
CA SER A 81 -7.06 -7.85 19.29
C SER A 81 -6.54 -6.61 20.00
N ARG A 82 -5.69 -6.78 21.01
CA ARG A 82 -5.09 -5.66 21.74
C ARG A 82 -4.07 -4.92 20.88
N ASP A 83 -3.28 -5.64 20.10
CA ASP A 83 -2.28 -5.05 19.20
C ASP A 83 -2.96 -4.36 18.01
N ALA A 84 -4.01 -4.97 17.45
CA ALA A 84 -4.83 -4.36 16.42
C ALA A 84 -5.47 -3.04 16.87
N ALA A 85 -5.99 -2.97 18.11
CA ALA A 85 -6.58 -1.75 18.65
C ALA A 85 -5.54 -0.63 18.89
N ARG A 86 -4.28 -0.98 19.17
CA ARG A 86 -3.18 -0.02 19.33
C ARG A 86 -2.63 0.47 18.00
N PHE A 87 -2.85 -0.26 16.92
CA PHE A 87 -2.29 0.04 15.61
C PHE A 87 -2.60 1.47 15.12
N PRO A 88 -3.85 1.98 15.17
CA PRO A 88 -4.16 3.35 14.75
C PRO A 88 -3.46 4.42 15.60
N ILE A 89 -3.25 4.15 16.90
CA ILE A 89 -2.59 5.08 17.83
C ILE A 89 -1.10 5.14 17.49
N ILE A 90 -0.46 3.98 17.31
CA ILE A 90 0.95 3.90 16.91
C ILE A 90 1.14 4.59 15.55
N ALA A 91 0.29 4.29 14.57
CA ALA A 91 0.32 4.94 13.26
C ALA A 91 0.17 6.47 13.34
N SER A 92 -0.67 6.97 14.27
CA SER A 92 -0.84 8.41 14.51
C SER A 92 0.42 9.05 15.09
N CYS A 93 1.02 8.42 16.10
CA CYS A 93 2.27 8.89 16.69
C CYS A 93 3.42 8.87 15.67
N THR A 94 3.54 7.80 14.87
CA THR A 94 4.56 7.70 13.82
C THR A 94 4.35 8.74 12.72
N LEU A 95 3.11 8.92 12.24
CA LEU A 95 2.81 9.92 11.21
C LEU A 95 3.11 11.35 11.69
N PHE A 96 2.67 11.69 12.90
CA PHE A 96 2.94 12.99 13.49
C PHE A 96 4.43 13.22 13.77
N GLY A 97 5.14 12.20 14.28
CA GLY A 97 6.58 12.25 14.47
C GLY A 97 7.34 12.48 13.16
N LEU A 98 6.95 11.78 12.10
CA LEU A 98 7.52 11.96 10.77
C LEU A 98 7.21 13.36 10.19
N TYR A 99 5.99 13.87 10.42
CA TYR A 99 5.63 15.24 10.05
C TYR A 99 6.52 16.29 10.73
N LEU A 100 6.76 16.16 12.03
CA LEU A 100 7.70 17.02 12.74
C LEU A 100 9.12 16.88 12.19
N PHE A 101 9.53 15.65 11.85
CA PHE A 101 10.85 15.40 11.27
C PHE A 101 11.04 16.11 9.92
N PHE A 102 10.05 16.05 9.02
CA PHE A 102 10.05 16.80 7.76
C PHE A 102 10.00 18.32 7.94
N LYS A 103 9.45 18.81 9.05
CA LYS A 103 9.46 20.23 9.40
C LYS A 103 10.82 20.69 9.93
N LEU A 104 11.59 19.79 10.54
CA LEU A 104 12.88 20.10 11.18
C LEU A 104 14.09 19.88 10.24
N PHE A 105 14.03 18.90 9.34
CA PHE A 105 15.12 18.55 8.42
C PHE A 105 14.72 18.74 6.96
N SER A 106 15.71 18.90 6.06
CA SER A 106 15.41 19.02 4.64
C SER A 106 14.88 17.70 4.06
N GLN A 107 13.90 17.82 3.15
CA GLN A 107 13.22 16.68 2.53
C GLN A 107 14.18 15.73 1.81
N GLU A 108 15.26 16.26 1.25
CA GLU A 108 16.23 15.48 0.48
C GLU A 108 16.98 14.46 1.35
N TYR A 109 17.48 14.86 2.52
CA TYR A 109 18.16 13.94 3.42
C TYR A 109 17.22 12.87 3.97
N ILE A 110 15.96 13.22 4.24
CA ILE A 110 14.96 12.26 4.72
C ILE A 110 14.65 11.23 3.64
N ASN A 111 14.38 11.68 2.41
CA ASN A 111 14.09 10.78 1.31
C ASN A 111 15.30 9.90 0.95
N LEU A 112 16.52 10.40 1.07
CA LEU A 112 17.74 9.61 0.89
C LEU A 112 17.86 8.52 1.97
N LEU A 113 17.76 8.90 3.25
CA LEU A 113 17.83 7.97 4.39
C LEU A 113 16.78 6.86 4.27
N LEU A 114 15.56 7.26 3.93
CA LEU A 114 14.44 6.36 3.80
C LEU A 114 14.59 5.43 2.58
N SER A 115 15.09 5.94 1.45
CA SER A 115 15.39 5.11 0.29
C SER A 115 16.46 4.07 0.58
N LEU A 116 17.48 4.44 1.38
CA LEU A 116 18.50 3.50 1.85
C LEU A 116 17.90 2.45 2.81
N TYR A 117 17.02 2.85 3.73
CA TYR A 117 16.32 1.93 4.62
C TYR A 117 15.50 0.89 3.83
N PHE A 118 14.71 1.33 2.85
CA PHE A 118 13.93 0.43 2.02
C PHE A 118 14.79 -0.47 1.14
N PHE A 119 15.92 0.03 0.63
CA PHE A 119 16.88 -0.79 -0.10
C PHE A 119 17.40 -1.98 0.73
N VAL A 120 17.78 -1.72 1.99
CA VAL A 120 18.26 -2.78 2.90
C VAL A 120 17.14 -3.76 3.21
N LEU A 121 15.94 -3.25 3.52
CA LEU A 121 14.79 -4.08 3.86
C LEU A 121 14.42 -5.00 2.68
N GLU A 122 14.40 -4.48 1.45
CA GLU A 122 14.10 -5.26 0.23
C GLU A 122 15.14 -6.35 -0.03
N SER A 123 16.43 -6.06 0.15
CA SER A 123 17.48 -7.06 0.00
C SER A 123 17.31 -8.24 0.98
N LEU A 124 16.86 -7.95 2.20
CA LEU A 124 16.55 -8.95 3.21
C LEU A 124 15.27 -9.73 2.86
N LEU A 125 14.26 -9.04 2.34
CA LEU A 125 12.97 -9.60 1.95
C LEU A 125 13.10 -10.59 0.79
N CYS A 126 13.92 -10.26 -0.21
CA CYS A 126 14.25 -11.15 -1.32
C CYS A 126 14.91 -12.45 -0.84
N ARG A 127 15.77 -12.38 0.19
CA ARG A 127 16.39 -13.58 0.79
C ARG A 127 15.36 -14.48 1.50
N ILE A 128 14.38 -13.89 2.17
CA ILE A 128 13.29 -14.64 2.79
C ILE A 128 12.43 -15.30 1.71
N LEU A 129 12.17 -14.58 0.62
CA LEU A 129 11.37 -15.08 -0.49
C LEU A 129 12.05 -16.24 -1.24
N SER A 130 13.35 -16.15 -1.53
CA SER A 130 14.11 -17.22 -2.20
C SER A 130 14.14 -18.51 -1.36
N ALA A 131 14.32 -18.39 -0.04
CA ALA A 131 14.27 -19.52 0.87
C ALA A 131 12.89 -20.21 0.94
N ARG A 132 11.82 -19.52 0.51
CA ARG A 132 10.42 -20.02 0.57
C ARG A 132 9.90 -20.52 -0.78
N LEU A 133 10.64 -20.29 -1.87
CA LEU A 133 10.30 -20.74 -3.23
C LEU A 133 10.65 -22.20 -3.52
N ASP A 134 11.40 -22.88 -2.64
CA ASP A 134 11.75 -24.30 -2.78
C ASP A 134 10.87 -25.21 -1.87
N PRO A 135 9.73 -25.74 -2.36
CA PRO A 135 9.02 -26.84 -1.72
C PRO A 135 9.65 -28.22 -2.01
N ASP A 136 10.56 -28.34 -2.99
CA ASP A 136 11.15 -29.61 -3.41
C ASP A 136 12.36 -30.04 -2.56
N VAL A 137 13.09 -29.08 -1.96
CA VAL A 137 14.24 -29.38 -1.07
C VAL A 137 13.77 -29.93 0.28
N GLU A 138 12.64 -29.46 0.81
CA GLU A 138 12.06 -29.98 2.06
C GLU A 138 11.54 -31.42 1.91
N ARG A 139 11.00 -31.74 0.72
CA ARG A 139 10.48 -33.07 0.40
C ARG A 139 11.62 -34.09 0.19
N LEU A 140 12.77 -33.65 -0.33
CA LEU A 140 13.97 -34.47 -0.47
C LEU A 140 14.71 -34.64 0.88
N ARG A 141 14.70 -33.61 1.74
CA ARG A 141 15.28 -33.64 3.09
C ARG A 141 14.63 -34.73 3.97
N HIS A 142 13.31 -34.81 4.00
CA HIS A 142 12.61 -35.87 4.74
C HIS A 142 12.90 -37.29 4.23
N HIS A 143 13.25 -37.45 2.94
CA HIS A 143 13.66 -38.75 2.38
C HIS A 143 15.13 -39.11 2.66
N LEU A 144 16.01 -38.12 2.88
CA LEU A 144 17.44 -38.32 3.12
C LEU A 144 17.82 -38.39 4.61
N THR A 145 16.97 -37.92 5.52
CA THR A 145 17.16 -38.04 6.99
C THR A 145 17.01 -39.48 7.52
N ASN A 146 16.86 -40.48 6.65
CA ASN A 146 16.86 -41.90 7.04
C ASN A 146 18.21 -42.62 6.81
N SER A 147 19.27 -41.89 6.45
CA SER A 147 20.60 -42.48 6.28
C SER A 147 21.60 -41.85 7.26
N ASN A 148 22.07 -42.66 8.20
CA ASN A 148 23.04 -42.32 9.24
C ASN A 148 24.31 -41.68 8.65
N ASN A 149 24.50 -40.38 8.90
CA ASN A 149 25.80 -39.74 9.16
C ASN A 149 25.57 -38.29 9.61
N VAL A 150 25.30 -38.14 10.91
CA VAL A 150 24.84 -36.89 11.54
C VAL A 150 25.96 -35.85 11.69
N VAL A 151 27.24 -36.20 11.52
CA VAL A 151 28.35 -35.30 11.88
C VAL A 151 28.90 -34.50 10.68
N PHE A 152 28.78 -35.00 9.44
CA PHE A 152 29.24 -34.26 8.25
C PHE A 152 28.20 -33.27 7.69
N ALA A 153 26.93 -33.38 8.12
CA ALA A 153 25.84 -32.51 7.69
C ALA A 153 25.84 -31.13 8.39
N GLU A 154 26.48 -31.02 9.56
CA GLU A 154 26.49 -29.80 10.38
C GLU A 154 27.68 -28.88 10.06
N ILE A 155 28.72 -29.40 9.40
CA ILE A 155 29.88 -28.61 8.94
C ILE A 155 29.70 -28.11 7.49
N LEU A 156 28.80 -28.74 6.72
CA LEU A 156 28.33 -28.26 5.41
C LEU A 156 27.16 -27.27 5.51
N ASN A 157 26.96 -26.66 6.68
CA ASN A 157 25.95 -25.61 6.95
C ASN A 157 26.31 -24.25 6.32
N TYR A 158 27.03 -24.28 5.21
CA TYR A 158 27.52 -23.12 4.44
C TYR A 158 27.29 -23.34 2.94
N GLU A 159 26.14 -23.89 2.55
CA GLU A 159 25.60 -23.55 1.23
C GLU A 159 24.96 -22.17 1.35
N PHE A 160 25.74 -21.14 1.05
CA PHE A 160 25.18 -19.94 0.43
C PHE A 160 24.36 -20.42 -0.77
N ASP A 161 23.05 -20.57 -0.56
CA ASP A 161 22.12 -20.98 -1.59
C ASP A 161 22.32 -20.07 -2.80
N THR A 162 22.83 -20.64 -3.89
CA THR A 162 23.19 -19.90 -5.11
C THR A 162 22.00 -19.11 -5.63
N LYS A 163 20.76 -19.59 -5.39
CA LYS A 163 19.51 -18.90 -5.71
C LYS A 163 19.31 -17.65 -4.87
N SER A 164 19.57 -17.71 -3.57
CA SER A 164 19.53 -16.56 -2.65
C SER A 164 20.60 -15.52 -2.99
N LEU A 165 21.79 -15.94 -3.42
CA LEU A 165 22.83 -15.03 -3.92
C LEU A 165 22.41 -14.34 -5.23
N ILE A 166 21.87 -15.11 -6.20
CA ILE A 166 21.34 -14.55 -7.46
C ILE A 166 20.19 -13.57 -7.19
N CYS A 167 19.28 -13.91 -6.27
CA CYS A 167 18.16 -13.06 -5.89
C CYS A 167 18.64 -11.74 -5.25
N LEU A 168 19.65 -11.82 -4.36
CA LEU A 168 20.25 -10.66 -3.72
C LEU A 168 20.98 -9.75 -4.71
N VAL A 169 21.70 -10.33 -5.68
CA VAL A 169 22.36 -9.56 -6.75
C VAL A 169 21.31 -8.86 -7.61
N LEU A 170 20.26 -9.56 -8.02
CA LEU A 170 19.18 -9.00 -8.83
C LEU A 170 18.43 -7.88 -8.09
N SER A 171 18.10 -8.08 -6.81
CA SER A 171 17.42 -7.06 -5.99
C SER A 171 18.32 -5.83 -5.76
N SER A 172 19.62 -6.06 -5.58
CA SER A 172 20.62 -4.98 -5.45
C SER A 172 20.71 -4.14 -6.73
N VAL A 173 20.72 -4.75 -7.91
CA VAL A 173 20.72 -4.03 -9.20
C VAL A 173 19.48 -3.16 -9.36
N VAL A 174 18.29 -3.70 -9.08
CA VAL A 174 17.03 -2.94 -9.13
C VAL A 174 17.03 -1.81 -8.08
N GLY A 175 17.59 -2.07 -6.89
CA GLY A 175 17.67 -1.09 -5.82
C GLY A 175 18.63 0.07 -6.12
N VAL A 176 19.80 -0.21 -6.70
CA VAL A 176 20.70 0.84 -7.20
C VAL A 176 20.04 1.65 -8.31
N TRP A 177 19.31 0.99 -9.22
CA TRP A 177 18.55 1.68 -10.26
C TRP A 177 17.50 2.63 -9.69
N TYR A 178 16.80 2.22 -8.63
CA TYR A 178 15.87 3.07 -7.89
C TYR A 178 16.57 4.26 -7.23
N LEU A 179 17.71 4.06 -6.57
CA LEU A 179 18.45 5.14 -5.92
C LEU A 179 18.94 6.21 -6.91
N LEU A 180 19.38 5.80 -8.10
CA LEU A 180 19.93 6.72 -9.10
C LEU A 180 18.88 7.48 -9.91
N LYS A 181 17.72 6.86 -10.18
CA LYS A 181 16.74 7.41 -11.13
C LYS A 181 15.34 7.61 -10.55
N LYS A 182 15.05 7.03 -9.39
CA LYS A 182 13.72 7.02 -8.76
C LYS A 182 12.59 6.68 -9.74
N HIS A 183 12.84 5.72 -10.65
CA HIS A 183 11.84 5.35 -11.64
C HIS A 183 10.61 4.73 -11.00
N TRP A 184 9.43 5.09 -11.51
CA TRP A 184 8.15 4.61 -11.04
C TRP A 184 7.98 3.08 -11.16
N ILE A 185 8.61 2.44 -12.15
CA ILE A 185 8.57 0.98 -12.30
C ILE A 185 9.27 0.30 -11.12
N ALA A 186 10.47 0.75 -10.78
CA ALA A 186 11.23 0.20 -9.66
C ALA A 186 10.49 0.45 -8.33
N ASN A 187 9.91 1.65 -8.17
CA ASN A 187 9.04 1.98 -7.04
C ASN A 187 7.85 0.99 -6.90
N ASN A 188 7.16 0.72 -8.00
CA ASN A 188 6.00 -0.19 -7.98
C ASN A 188 6.41 -1.63 -7.76
N LEU A 189 7.57 -2.06 -8.30
CA LEU A 189 8.08 -3.40 -8.08
C LEU A 189 8.36 -3.65 -6.59
N PHE A 190 9.02 -2.69 -5.92
CA PHE A 190 9.23 -2.72 -4.47
C PHE A 190 7.90 -2.64 -3.70
N GLY A 191 7.02 -1.71 -4.06
CA GLY A 191 5.70 -1.60 -3.44
C GLY A 191 4.89 -2.91 -3.52
N LEU A 192 4.94 -3.62 -4.66
CA LEU A 192 4.29 -4.91 -4.85
C LEU A 192 4.96 -6.04 -4.04
N ALA A 193 6.29 -6.05 -3.94
CA ALA A 193 7.02 -7.00 -3.11
C ALA A 193 6.67 -6.81 -1.63
N PHE A 194 6.67 -5.58 -1.13
CA PHE A 194 6.19 -5.24 0.20
C PHE A 194 4.73 -5.62 0.42
N ALA A 195 3.86 -5.36 -0.55
CA ALA A 195 2.45 -5.69 -0.45
C ALA A 195 2.24 -7.20 -0.27
N LEU A 196 2.88 -7.99 -1.12
CA LEU A 196 2.75 -9.44 -1.13
C LEU A 196 3.28 -10.04 0.18
N ASN A 197 4.46 -9.60 0.63
CA ASN A 197 5.02 -10.08 1.89
C ASN A 197 4.23 -9.61 3.11
N GLY A 198 3.70 -8.39 3.09
CA GLY A 198 2.82 -7.89 4.15
C GLY A 198 1.57 -8.75 4.33
N VAL A 199 0.89 -9.08 3.22
CA VAL A 199 -0.30 -9.96 3.24
C VAL A 199 0.06 -11.41 3.61
N GLU A 200 1.23 -11.90 3.20
CA GLU A 200 1.70 -13.26 3.52
C GLU A 200 2.10 -13.43 4.99
N LEU A 201 2.85 -12.48 5.55
CA LEU A 201 3.48 -12.61 6.87
C LEU A 201 2.56 -12.18 8.01
N LEU A 202 1.80 -11.11 7.85
CA LEU A 202 0.97 -10.58 8.93
C LEU A 202 -0.29 -11.45 9.09
N HIS A 203 -0.29 -12.28 10.15
CA HIS A 203 -1.40 -13.17 10.46
C HIS A 203 -2.31 -12.55 11.51
N LEU A 204 -3.59 -12.41 11.21
CA LEU A 204 -4.60 -12.08 12.21
C LEU A 204 -5.06 -13.37 12.89
N ASN A 205 -5.23 -13.31 14.21
CA ASN A 205 -5.70 -14.47 14.97
C ASN A 205 -7.18 -14.77 14.74
N ASN A 206 -7.99 -13.75 14.46
CA ASN A 206 -9.44 -13.83 14.56
C ASN A 206 -10.13 -12.81 13.64
N VAL A 207 -11.34 -13.13 13.15
CA VAL A 207 -12.13 -12.23 12.30
C VAL A 207 -12.46 -10.93 13.05
N SER A 208 -12.76 -11.02 14.35
CA SER A 208 -12.99 -9.83 15.19
C SER A 208 -11.76 -8.92 15.28
N THR A 209 -10.55 -9.49 15.39
CA THR A 209 -9.30 -8.71 15.36
C THR A 209 -9.15 -7.94 14.05
N GLY A 210 -9.51 -8.57 12.93
CA GLY A 210 -9.59 -7.91 11.62
C GLY A 210 -10.60 -6.76 11.59
N CYS A 211 -11.81 -6.97 12.11
CA CYS A 211 -12.82 -5.92 12.20
C CYS A 211 -12.36 -4.75 13.10
N ILE A 212 -11.69 -5.03 14.21
CA ILE A 212 -11.11 -4.00 15.10
C ILE A 212 -10.01 -3.22 14.38
N LEU A 213 -9.10 -3.91 13.69
CA LEU A 213 -8.02 -3.27 12.92
C LEU A 213 -8.57 -2.36 11.83
N LEU A 214 -9.47 -2.88 10.99
CA LEU A 214 -10.08 -2.12 9.89
C LEU A 214 -10.95 -0.97 10.41
N GLY A 215 -11.73 -1.20 11.47
CA GLY A 215 -12.55 -0.15 12.10
C GLY A 215 -11.71 0.95 12.74
N GLY A 216 -10.59 0.59 13.39
CA GLY A 216 -9.65 1.57 13.94
C GLY A 216 -8.97 2.40 12.86
N LEU A 217 -8.59 1.76 11.75
CA LEU A 217 -7.96 2.44 10.61
C LEU A 217 -8.95 3.30 9.80
N PHE A 218 -10.23 2.92 9.76
CA PHE A 218 -11.29 3.77 9.24
C PHE A 218 -11.35 5.11 9.97
N VAL A 219 -11.36 5.11 11.31
CA VAL A 219 -11.39 6.33 12.11
C VAL A 219 -10.10 7.13 11.94
N TYR A 220 -8.96 6.45 11.91
CA TYR A 220 -7.65 7.07 11.64
C TYR A 220 -7.63 7.84 10.33
N ASP A 221 -8.06 7.22 9.24
CA ASP A 221 -8.01 7.80 7.89
C ASP A 221 -8.94 9.03 7.80
N VAL A 222 -10.16 8.93 8.36
CA VAL A 222 -11.09 10.06 8.45
C VAL A 222 -10.49 11.22 9.24
N PHE A 223 -9.89 10.95 10.41
CA PHE A 223 -9.30 12.00 11.24
C PHE A 223 -8.11 12.68 10.56
N TRP A 224 -7.18 11.92 9.98
CA TRP A 224 -5.95 12.48 9.42
C TRP A 224 -6.13 13.08 8.02
N VAL A 225 -7.11 12.63 7.24
CA VAL A 225 -7.41 13.21 5.92
C VAL A 225 -8.29 14.45 6.03
N PHE A 226 -9.37 14.42 6.83
CA PHE A 226 -10.29 15.56 6.92
C PHE A 226 -9.97 16.52 8.07
N GLY A 227 -9.40 16.02 9.17
CA GLY A 227 -9.17 16.83 10.37
C GLY A 227 -7.91 17.68 10.33
N THR A 228 -6.87 17.29 9.58
CA THR A 228 -5.57 17.99 9.57
C THR A 228 -4.88 17.96 8.21
N ASN A 229 -3.95 18.90 7.97
CA ASN A 229 -3.11 18.90 6.75
C ASN A 229 -1.87 17.99 6.86
N VAL A 230 -1.74 17.23 7.94
CA VAL A 230 -0.53 16.44 8.24
C VAL A 230 -0.35 15.32 7.22
N MET A 231 -1.39 14.52 6.97
CA MET A 231 -1.31 13.39 6.03
C MET A 231 -0.95 13.85 4.61
N VAL A 232 -1.54 14.96 4.15
CA VAL A 232 -1.25 15.52 2.82
C VAL A 232 0.19 16.04 2.74
N THR A 233 0.68 16.69 3.79
CA THR A 233 2.05 17.23 3.84
C THR A 233 3.08 16.11 3.83
N VAL A 234 2.87 15.06 4.63
CA VAL A 234 3.72 13.87 4.64
C VAL A 234 3.66 13.17 3.29
N ALA A 235 2.48 12.91 2.73
CA ALA A 235 2.33 12.21 1.46
C ALA A 235 3.01 12.90 0.27
N LYS A 236 3.07 14.24 0.28
CA LYS A 236 3.78 15.05 -0.73
C LYS A 236 5.29 15.10 -0.52
N SER A 237 5.75 15.08 0.73
CA SER A 237 7.18 15.19 1.06
C SER A 237 7.93 13.85 0.98
N PHE A 238 7.17 12.75 0.92
CA PHE A 238 7.67 11.39 1.04
C PHE A 238 7.81 10.70 -0.32
N GLU A 239 9.04 10.42 -0.72
CA GLU A 239 9.42 9.79 -2.00
C GLU A 239 10.05 8.40 -1.78
N ALA A 240 9.23 7.45 -1.35
CA ALA A 240 9.65 6.08 -1.07
C ALA A 240 8.61 5.06 -1.55
N PRO A 241 8.99 3.77 -1.68
CA PRO A 241 8.15 2.70 -2.21
C PRO A 241 7.05 2.23 -1.25
N ILE A 242 6.29 3.18 -0.70
CA ILE A 242 5.10 2.97 0.17
C ILE A 242 3.81 3.31 -0.59
N LYS A 243 3.91 3.75 -1.84
CA LYS A 243 2.76 4.00 -2.72
C LYS A 243 3.03 3.42 -4.10
N LEU A 244 2.01 2.83 -4.71
CA LEU A 244 2.04 2.50 -6.13
C LEU A 244 1.67 3.75 -6.91
N VAL A 245 2.41 4.01 -7.99
CA VAL A 245 2.20 5.18 -8.84
C VAL A 245 2.10 4.77 -10.30
N PHE A 246 1.14 5.33 -11.03
CA PHE A 246 1.01 5.09 -12.45
C PHE A 246 0.80 6.39 -13.22
N PRO A 247 1.54 6.64 -14.31
CA PRO A 247 1.42 7.88 -15.07
C PRO A 247 0.03 8.02 -15.72
N GLN A 248 -0.67 9.11 -15.42
CA GLN A 248 -1.97 9.43 -16.03
C GLN A 248 -1.81 9.93 -17.47
N ASP A 249 -0.72 10.64 -17.76
CA ASP A 249 -0.43 11.19 -19.08
C ASP A 249 0.27 10.19 -20.01
N LEU A 250 0.23 8.88 -19.71
CA LEU A 250 0.97 7.86 -20.46
C LEU A 250 0.61 7.87 -21.96
N LEU A 251 -0.66 8.09 -22.27
CA LEU A 251 -1.19 8.15 -23.63
C LEU A 251 -0.76 9.41 -24.40
N GLU A 252 -0.46 10.51 -23.71
CA GLU A 252 -0.12 11.80 -24.31
C GLU A 252 1.39 12.05 -24.37
N LYS A 253 2.11 11.69 -23.31
CA LYS A 253 3.54 12.01 -23.11
C LYS A 253 4.44 10.78 -23.07
N GLY A 254 3.88 9.58 -23.22
CA GLY A 254 4.63 8.33 -23.10
C GLY A 254 5.32 8.21 -21.73
N LEU A 255 6.58 7.77 -21.73
CA LEU A 255 7.36 7.52 -20.51
C LEU A 255 7.81 8.79 -19.76
N GLY A 256 7.54 9.99 -20.28
CA GLY A 256 7.89 11.29 -19.69
C GLY A 256 6.74 11.99 -18.95
N ALA A 257 5.71 11.24 -18.55
CA ALA A 257 4.52 11.77 -17.88
C ALA A 257 4.84 12.50 -16.56
N SER A 258 4.12 13.59 -16.32
CA SER A 258 4.30 14.47 -15.16
C SER A 258 3.25 14.26 -14.08
N ASN A 259 2.04 13.81 -14.44
CA ASN A 259 0.97 13.53 -13.50
C ASN A 259 0.87 12.03 -13.21
N PHE A 260 0.83 11.66 -11.93
CA PHE A 260 0.75 10.28 -11.49
C PHE A 260 -0.50 10.07 -10.63
N ALA A 261 -1.25 9.01 -10.94
CA ALA A 261 -2.21 8.44 -10.01
C ALA A 261 -1.42 7.68 -8.93
N MET A 262 -1.89 7.76 -7.69
CA MET A 262 -1.23 7.10 -6.55
C MET A 262 -2.23 6.27 -5.76
N LEU A 263 -1.78 5.11 -5.27
CA LEU A 263 -2.52 4.25 -4.35
C LEU A 263 -1.61 3.86 -3.18
N GLY A 264 -2.07 4.05 -1.95
CA GLY A 264 -1.30 3.76 -0.76
C GLY A 264 -1.12 2.26 -0.56
N LEU A 265 0.07 1.82 -0.14
CA LEU A 265 0.31 0.42 0.20
C LEU A 265 -0.57 -0.06 1.36
N GLY A 266 -0.90 0.84 2.29
CA GLY A 266 -1.83 0.55 3.40
C GLY A 266 -3.22 0.13 2.91
N ASP A 267 -3.71 0.74 1.83
CA ASP A 267 -5.02 0.44 1.22
C ASP A 267 -5.05 -0.89 0.47
N ILE A 268 -3.88 -1.51 0.26
CA ILE A 268 -3.72 -2.83 -0.36
C ILE A 268 -3.48 -3.87 0.73
N VAL A 269 -2.50 -3.61 1.61
CA VAL A 269 -2.03 -4.57 2.61
C VAL A 269 -3.06 -4.76 3.72
N ILE A 270 -3.61 -3.70 4.29
CA ILE A 270 -4.52 -3.82 5.45
C ILE A 270 -5.79 -4.62 5.07
N PRO A 271 -6.51 -4.29 3.99
CA PRO A 271 -7.65 -5.10 3.56
C PRO A 271 -7.21 -6.48 3.06
N GLY A 272 -6.03 -6.57 2.42
CA GLY A 272 -5.45 -7.84 1.95
C GLY A 272 -5.22 -8.85 3.07
N ILE A 273 -4.73 -8.40 4.23
CA ILE A 273 -4.55 -9.25 5.41
C ILE A 273 -5.90 -9.79 5.92
N PHE A 274 -6.95 -8.98 5.89
CA PHE A 274 -8.30 -9.41 6.25
C PHE A 274 -8.88 -10.42 5.25
N ILE A 275 -8.71 -10.19 3.95
CA ILE A 275 -9.11 -11.13 2.89
C ILE A 275 -8.35 -12.46 3.04
N ALA A 276 -7.05 -12.41 3.35
CA ALA A 276 -6.25 -13.60 3.62
C ALA A 276 -6.75 -14.36 4.85
N LEU A 277 -7.20 -13.67 5.90
CA LEU A 277 -7.84 -14.29 7.06
C LEU A 277 -9.14 -15.02 6.68
N LEU A 278 -10.01 -14.39 5.88
CA LEU A 278 -11.24 -15.02 5.41
C LEU A 278 -11.00 -16.26 4.56
N LEU A 279 -9.91 -16.27 3.77
CA LEU A 279 -9.51 -17.48 3.06
C LEU A 279 -9.05 -18.61 4.01
N ARG A 280 -8.31 -18.27 5.08
CA ARG A 280 -7.94 -19.26 6.11
C ARG A 280 -9.18 -19.80 6.82
N PHE A 281 -10.17 -18.94 7.10
CA PHE A 281 -11.46 -19.32 7.67
C PHE A 281 -12.24 -20.26 6.72
N ASP A 282 -12.39 -19.92 5.44
CA ASP A 282 -13.01 -20.80 4.43
C ASP A 282 -12.37 -22.20 4.41
N VAL A 283 -11.04 -22.26 4.49
CA VAL A 283 -10.29 -23.53 4.52
C VAL A 283 -10.51 -24.29 5.83
N SER A 284 -10.64 -23.58 6.95
CA SER A 284 -10.91 -24.16 8.28
C SER A 284 -12.28 -24.81 8.36
N LEU A 285 -13.28 -24.26 7.67
CA LEU A 285 -14.63 -24.82 7.62
C LEU A 285 -14.72 -26.18 6.90
N LYS A 286 -13.62 -26.68 6.30
CA LYS A 286 -13.55 -27.93 5.51
C LYS A 286 -14.57 -28.03 4.37
N LYS A 287 -15.24 -26.92 4.02
CA LYS A 287 -16.13 -26.79 2.85
C LYS A 287 -15.25 -26.56 1.62
N ASN A 288 -15.53 -27.23 0.50
CA ASN A 288 -14.75 -27.06 -0.74
C ASN A 288 -15.04 -25.73 -1.48
N THR A 289 -15.65 -24.76 -0.79
CA THR A 289 -16.09 -23.48 -1.35
C THR A 289 -15.38 -22.34 -0.66
N ARG A 290 -14.71 -21.48 -1.42
CA ARG A 290 -14.02 -20.28 -0.91
C ARG A 290 -14.94 -19.06 -0.91
N THR A 291 -16.11 -19.21 -0.29
CA THR A 291 -17.19 -18.24 -0.46
C THR A 291 -16.82 -16.88 0.17
N TYR A 292 -16.27 -16.90 1.39
CA TYR A 292 -15.95 -15.66 2.11
C TYR A 292 -14.77 -14.93 1.48
N PHE A 293 -13.77 -15.66 0.99
CA PHE A 293 -12.66 -15.10 0.22
C PHE A 293 -13.15 -14.40 -1.04
N TYR A 294 -13.91 -15.07 -1.91
CA TYR A 294 -14.40 -14.46 -3.14
C TYR A 294 -15.36 -13.29 -2.86
N SER A 295 -16.22 -13.42 -1.84
CA SER A 295 -17.10 -12.33 -1.44
C SER A 295 -16.33 -11.08 -1.00
N SER A 296 -15.28 -11.24 -0.18
CA SER A 296 -14.48 -10.10 0.29
C SER A 296 -13.54 -9.57 -0.79
N PHE A 297 -13.02 -10.42 -1.67
CA PHE A 297 -12.21 -10.01 -2.82
C PHE A 297 -13.02 -9.16 -3.82
N VAL A 298 -14.27 -9.55 -4.11
CA VAL A 298 -15.20 -8.74 -4.92
C VAL A 298 -15.54 -7.43 -4.20
N ALA A 299 -15.73 -7.48 -2.87
CA ALA A 299 -16.00 -6.28 -2.08
C ALA A 299 -14.83 -5.28 -2.10
N TYR A 300 -13.59 -5.76 -2.12
CA TYR A 300 -12.39 -4.94 -2.29
C TYR A 300 -12.38 -4.21 -3.63
N ILE A 301 -12.64 -4.94 -4.73
CA ILE A 301 -12.74 -4.36 -6.07
C ILE A 301 -13.86 -3.30 -6.10
N PHE A 302 -15.03 -3.64 -5.56
CA PHE A 302 -16.15 -2.71 -5.47
C PHE A 302 -15.80 -1.46 -4.67
N GLY A 303 -15.15 -1.62 -3.51
CA GLY A 303 -14.70 -0.52 -2.66
C GLY A 303 -13.70 0.40 -3.37
N LEU A 304 -12.70 -0.14 -4.06
CA LEU A 304 -11.75 0.66 -4.84
C LEU A 304 -12.39 1.35 -6.04
N VAL A 305 -13.29 0.68 -6.76
CA VAL A 305 -14.03 1.33 -7.87
C VAL A 305 -14.87 2.48 -7.33
N LEU A 306 -15.52 2.30 -6.18
CA LEU A 306 -16.28 3.35 -5.52
C LEU A 306 -15.38 4.52 -5.09
N THR A 307 -14.20 4.27 -4.51
CA THR A 307 -13.27 5.35 -4.12
C THR A 307 -12.84 6.16 -5.33
N ILE A 308 -12.48 5.50 -6.43
CA ILE A 308 -12.08 6.14 -7.69
C ILE A 308 -13.25 6.95 -8.26
N PHE A 309 -14.46 6.39 -8.27
CA PHE A 309 -15.65 7.06 -8.78
C PHE A 309 -15.98 8.35 -8.00
N ILE A 310 -15.93 8.30 -6.67
CA ILE A 310 -16.19 9.47 -5.84
C ILE A 310 -15.06 10.50 -6.00
N MET A 311 -13.80 10.08 -5.99
CA MET A 311 -12.66 10.99 -6.21
C MET A 311 -12.75 11.69 -7.57
N HIS A 312 -13.17 10.98 -8.62
CA HIS A 312 -13.36 11.56 -9.95
C HIS A 312 -14.50 12.58 -9.98
N THR A 313 -15.63 12.26 -9.31
CA THR A 313 -16.81 13.13 -9.28
C THR A 313 -16.57 14.40 -8.48
N PHE A 314 -15.96 14.28 -7.29
CA PHE A 314 -15.80 15.41 -6.36
C PHE A 314 -14.47 16.16 -6.56
N LYS A 315 -13.54 15.66 -7.38
CA LYS A 315 -12.21 16.26 -7.66
C LYS A 315 -11.41 16.61 -6.39
N HIS A 316 -11.71 15.92 -5.28
CA HIS A 316 -11.04 16.06 -4.00
C HIS A 316 -10.50 14.70 -3.56
N ALA A 317 -9.29 14.70 -3.01
CA ALA A 317 -8.72 13.50 -2.41
C ALA A 317 -9.51 13.13 -1.16
N GLN A 318 -9.92 11.87 -1.08
CA GLN A 318 -10.70 11.34 0.03
C GLN A 318 -10.01 10.11 0.63
N PRO A 319 -10.27 9.82 1.91
CA PRO A 319 -9.72 8.64 2.58
C PRO A 319 -10.21 7.37 1.86
N ALA A 320 -9.29 6.52 1.39
CA ALA A 320 -9.66 5.32 0.65
C ALA A 320 -10.34 4.28 1.55
N LEU A 321 -9.89 4.17 2.80
CA LEU A 321 -10.45 3.23 3.77
C LEU A 321 -11.89 3.55 4.16
N LEU A 322 -12.35 4.79 3.93
CA LEU A 322 -13.73 5.24 4.17
C LEU A 322 -14.76 4.35 3.45
N TYR A 323 -14.48 3.97 2.21
CA TYR A 323 -15.37 3.16 1.38
C TYR A 323 -14.98 1.68 1.39
N LEU A 324 -13.69 1.44 1.53
CA LEU A 324 -13.12 0.11 1.39
C LEU A 324 -13.35 -0.75 2.64
N VAL A 325 -13.27 -0.18 3.84
CA VAL A 325 -13.58 -0.88 5.10
C VAL A 325 -15.03 -1.36 5.16
N PRO A 326 -16.06 -0.50 4.96
CA PRO A 326 -17.44 -0.97 5.02
C PRO A 326 -17.77 -1.99 3.93
N ALA A 327 -17.17 -1.90 2.74
CA ALA A 327 -17.34 -2.91 1.71
C ALA A 327 -16.70 -4.26 2.13
N CYS A 328 -15.41 -4.25 2.48
CA CYS A 328 -14.64 -5.45 2.80
C CYS A 328 -15.15 -6.21 4.02
N VAL A 329 -15.71 -5.52 5.02
CA VAL A 329 -16.35 -6.14 6.20
C VAL A 329 -17.82 -6.47 5.91
N GLY A 330 -18.56 -5.56 5.28
CA GLY A 330 -20.01 -5.67 5.10
C GLY A 330 -20.43 -6.82 4.19
N PHE A 331 -19.78 -7.01 3.04
CA PHE A 331 -20.12 -8.08 2.10
C PHE A 331 -19.97 -9.49 2.69
N PRO A 332 -18.82 -9.90 3.27
CA PRO A 332 -18.69 -11.23 3.85
C PRO A 332 -19.59 -11.43 5.06
N VAL A 333 -19.84 -10.39 5.87
CA VAL A 333 -20.82 -10.45 6.98
C VAL A 333 -22.24 -10.64 6.44
N LEU A 334 -22.62 -9.96 5.35
CA LEU A 334 -23.92 -10.14 4.70
C LEU A 334 -24.07 -11.55 4.15
N VAL A 335 -23.03 -12.10 3.51
CA VAL A 335 -23.03 -13.50 3.05
C VAL A 335 -23.15 -14.47 4.23
N ALA A 336 -22.46 -14.22 5.34
CA ALA A 336 -22.58 -15.01 6.56
C ALA A 336 -24.00 -14.93 7.15
N LEU A 337 -24.63 -13.75 7.12
CA LEU A 337 -26.02 -13.54 7.55
C LEU A 337 -26.99 -14.35 6.70
N LEU A 338 -26.85 -14.29 5.37
CA LEU A 338 -27.71 -15.04 4.44
C LEU A 338 -27.55 -16.56 4.60
N LYS A 339 -26.37 -17.03 5.00
CA LYS A 339 -26.10 -18.45 5.27
C LYS A 339 -26.42 -18.89 6.71
N GLY A 340 -26.70 -17.95 7.62
CA GLY A 340 -26.87 -18.24 9.06
C GLY A 340 -25.57 -18.62 9.78
N GLU A 341 -24.41 -18.37 9.20
CA GLU A 341 -23.08 -18.78 9.71
C GLU A 341 -22.36 -17.66 10.49
N VAL A 342 -23.05 -16.56 10.82
CA VAL A 342 -22.46 -15.39 11.51
C VAL A 342 -21.90 -15.77 12.87
N THR A 343 -22.65 -16.54 13.65
CA THR A 343 -22.20 -16.98 14.98
C THR A 343 -20.95 -17.83 14.85
N GLU A 344 -20.82 -18.69 13.84
CA GLU A 344 -19.62 -19.49 13.61
C GLU A 344 -18.41 -18.62 13.24
N MET A 345 -18.61 -17.64 12.36
CA MET A 345 -17.57 -16.68 11.95
C MET A 345 -17.01 -15.85 13.13
N PHE A 346 -17.87 -15.45 14.07
CA PHE A 346 -17.46 -14.70 15.27
C PHE A 346 -17.19 -15.58 16.51
N SER A 347 -17.61 -16.84 16.52
CA SER A 347 -17.35 -17.78 17.64
C SER A 347 -15.99 -18.48 17.48
N GLN A 348 -15.62 -18.91 16.27
CA GLN A 348 -14.23 -19.32 15.99
C GLN A 348 -13.24 -18.16 16.24
N SER A 349 -13.74 -16.92 16.20
CA SER A 349 -13.00 -15.72 16.58
C SER A 349 -12.79 -15.56 18.10
N LYS A 350 -13.44 -16.34 18.97
CA LYS A 350 -13.24 -16.28 20.44
C LYS A 350 -12.27 -17.36 20.92
N GLU A 351 -12.24 -18.50 20.27
CA GLU A 351 -11.34 -19.61 20.61
C GLU A 351 -9.93 -19.44 20.01
N GLY A 352 -9.71 -18.38 19.22
CA GLY A 352 -8.53 -18.24 18.39
C GLY A 352 -8.62 -19.20 17.20
N LEU A 353 -8.11 -18.81 16.03
CA LEU A 353 -7.71 -19.78 15.00
C LEU A 353 -6.47 -20.58 15.49
N GLY A 354 -6.50 -21.06 16.73
CA GLY A 354 -5.61 -22.08 17.25
C GLY A 354 -5.92 -23.35 16.49
N ILE A 355 -5.12 -23.58 15.45
CA ILE A 355 -5.03 -24.75 14.59
C ILE A 355 -5.71 -25.99 15.23
N VAL A 356 -6.99 -26.18 14.95
CA VAL A 356 -7.65 -27.49 14.99
C VAL A 356 -8.07 -27.76 13.56
N ILE A 357 -7.13 -28.22 12.73
CA ILE A 357 -7.40 -28.78 11.40
C ILE A 357 -7.17 -30.28 11.44
#